data_AF-A0A6L9U903-F1
#
_entry.id   AF-A0A6L9U903-F1
#
_cell.length_a   1.000
_cell.length_b   1.000
_cell.length_c   1.000
_cell.angle_alpha   90.00
_cell.angle_beta   90.00
_cell.angle_gamma   90.00
#
_symmetry.space_group_name_H-M   'P 1'
#
loop_
_entity.id
_entity.type
_entity.pdbx_description
1 polymer ?
#
loop_
_entity_poly.entity_id
_entity_poly.type
_entity_poly.pdbx_seq_one_letter_code
_entity_poly.pdbx_strand_id
1 'polypeptide(L)'
;MEIAERLVKAKAIIANPRDWGKGEDRDCACALDALRVGIDETDNEQDVMRAAGLLRDCLPFSFKADPNNWNTPVAQFNDAPETTHADIMALYDRAIAKAEGRSHA
;
A
#
# COMPACT_ATOMS: atom_id res chain seq x y z
N MET A 1 -11.57 -9.02 -11.64
CA MET A 1 -10.19 -8.95 -11.09
C MET A 1 -10.32 -9.27 -9.61
N GLU A 2 -9.39 -10.01 -9.03
CA GLU A 2 -9.34 -10.29 -7.59
C GLU A 2 -8.59 -9.18 -6.84
N ILE A 3 -8.70 -9.13 -5.51
CA ILE A 3 -7.95 -8.14 -4.69
C ILE A 3 -6.43 -8.35 -4.80
N ALA A 4 -5.98 -9.61 -4.87
CA ALA A 4 -4.56 -9.93 -5.05
C ALA A 4 -4.01 -9.40 -6.39
N GLU A 5 -4.75 -9.58 -7.49
CA GLU A 5 -4.36 -9.08 -8.82
C GLU A 5 -4.25 -7.55 -8.85
N ARG A 6 -5.16 -6.86 -8.14
CA ARG A 6 -5.12 -5.39 -7.96
C ARG A 6 -3.86 -4.94 -7.22
N LEU A 7 -3.53 -5.60 -6.12
CA LEU A 7 -2.32 -5.32 -5.35
C LEU A 7 -1.06 -5.58 -6.18
N VAL A 8 -1.04 -6.62 -7.03
CA VAL A 8 0.06 -6.88 -7.97
C VAL A 8 0.21 -5.75 -8.99
N LYS A 9 -0.90 -5.28 -9.58
CA LYS A 9 -0.87 -4.13 -10.50
C LYS A 9 -0.37 -2.85 -9.82
N ALA A 10 -0.87 -2.58 -8.62
CA ALA A 10 -0.43 -1.44 -7.82
C ALA A 10 1.07 -1.50 -7.49
N LYS A 11 1.56 -2.67 -7.06
CA LYS A 11 2.99 -2.91 -6.83
C LYS A 11 3.83 -2.65 -8.09
N ALA A 12 3.34 -3.06 -9.25
CA ALA A 12 4.04 -2.89 -10.52
C ALA A 12 4.23 -1.42 -10.92
N ILE A 13 3.26 -0.55 -10.60
CA ILE A 13 3.32 0.91 -10.89
C ILE A 13 4.51 1.56 -10.18
N ILE A 14 4.82 1.13 -8.97
CA ILE A 14 5.92 1.66 -8.15
C ILE A 14 7.08 0.66 -8.03
N ALA A 15 7.21 -0.31 -8.94
CA ALA A 15 8.24 -1.34 -8.82
C ALA A 15 9.67 -0.78 -8.99
N ASN A 16 9.82 0.29 -9.76
CA ASN A 16 11.08 1.03 -9.83
C ASN A 16 11.12 2.08 -8.70
N PRO A 17 12.22 2.18 -7.94
CA PRO A 17 12.38 3.22 -6.92
C PRO A 17 12.16 4.65 -7.43
N ARG A 18 12.39 4.89 -8.73
CA ARG A 18 12.16 6.19 -9.37
C ARG A 18 10.69 6.55 -9.56
N ASP A 19 9.81 5.56 -9.56
CA ASP A 19 8.37 5.74 -9.74
C ASP A 19 7.63 5.83 -8.39
N TRP A 20 8.37 5.77 -7.27
CA TRP A 20 7.87 5.89 -5.91
C TRP A 20 8.23 7.23 -5.28
N GLY A 21 7.25 7.89 -4.65
CA GLY A 21 7.41 9.19 -4.00
C GLY A 21 7.00 9.20 -2.52
N LYS A 22 7.54 10.19 -1.78
CA LYS A 22 7.19 10.52 -0.39
C LYS A 22 6.69 11.96 -0.27
N GLY A 23 5.82 12.21 0.70
CA GLY A 23 5.35 13.54 1.06
C GLY A 23 4.40 14.15 0.02
N GLU A 24 3.95 15.38 0.28
CA GLU A 24 2.92 16.05 -0.53
C GLU A 24 3.44 16.56 -1.89
N ASP A 25 4.73 16.88 -2.01
CA ASP A 25 5.36 17.42 -3.22
C ASP A 25 5.99 16.34 -4.12
N ARG A 26 5.45 15.11 -4.10
CA ARG A 26 5.97 14.01 -4.91
C ARG A 26 5.54 14.13 -6.38
N ASP A 27 6.50 14.01 -7.29
CA ASP A 27 6.24 13.90 -8.74
C ASP A 27 5.87 12.46 -9.17
N CYS A 28 5.87 11.51 -8.22
CA CYS A 28 5.68 10.08 -8.45
C CYS A 28 4.67 9.48 -7.46
N ALA A 29 4.13 8.30 -7.76
CA ALA A 29 3.06 7.70 -6.97
C ALA A 29 3.53 7.29 -5.56
N CYS A 30 2.76 7.60 -4.51
CA CYS A 30 2.96 6.95 -3.21
C CYS A 30 2.35 5.54 -3.19
N ALA A 31 2.60 4.80 -2.10
CA ALA A 31 2.01 3.48 -1.90
C ALA A 31 0.47 3.47 -2.02
N LEU A 32 -0.25 4.52 -1.62
CA LEU A 32 -1.71 4.59 -1.78
C LEU A 32 -2.13 5.05 -3.19
N ASP A 33 -1.40 5.97 -3.81
CA ASP A 33 -1.73 6.41 -5.19
C ASP A 33 -1.58 5.26 -6.17
N ALA A 34 -0.53 4.45 -6.02
CA ALA A 34 -0.31 3.27 -6.84
C ALA A 34 -1.47 2.27 -6.72
N LEU A 35 -2.05 2.16 -5.52
CA LEU A 35 -3.25 1.35 -5.29
C LEU A 35 -4.45 1.90 -6.04
N ARG A 36 -4.70 3.21 -5.95
CA ARG A 36 -5.80 3.89 -6.62
C ARG A 36 -5.69 3.86 -8.14
N VAL A 37 -4.48 3.97 -8.69
CA VAL A 37 -4.25 3.85 -10.14
C VAL A 37 -4.37 2.39 -10.60
N GLY A 38 -3.88 1.44 -9.80
CA GLY A 38 -3.99 0.01 -10.09
C GLY A 38 -5.43 -0.52 -9.99
N ILE A 39 -6.26 0.15 -9.20
CA ILE A 39 -7.69 -0.12 -9.00
C ILE A 39 -8.45 1.09 -9.53
N ASP A 40 -8.67 1.14 -10.84
CA ASP A 40 -9.44 2.18 -11.53
C ASP A 40 -10.58 2.73 -10.65
N GLU A 41 -10.35 3.90 -10.02
CA GLU A 41 -11.20 4.41 -8.94
C GLU A 41 -12.62 4.71 -9.43
N THR A 42 -12.84 4.78 -10.75
CA THR A 42 -14.15 5.07 -11.33
C THR A 42 -15.14 3.92 -11.15
N ASP A 43 -14.67 2.69 -10.92
CA ASP A 43 -15.51 1.49 -11.06
C ASP A 43 -15.74 0.69 -9.77
N ASN A 44 -14.92 0.83 -8.70
CA ASN A 44 -15.13 0.04 -7.48
C ASN A 44 -14.43 0.54 -6.19
N GLU A 45 -15.00 1.54 -5.51
CA GLU A 45 -14.52 2.08 -4.22
C GLU A 45 -14.38 1.02 -3.11
N GLN A 46 -15.25 0.00 -3.08
CA GLN A 46 -15.20 -1.05 -2.07
C GLN A 46 -13.93 -1.90 -2.17
N ASP A 47 -13.48 -2.20 -3.38
CA ASP A 47 -12.25 -2.96 -3.61
C ASP A 47 -11.00 -2.15 -3.22
N VAL A 48 -11.02 -0.83 -3.47
CA VAL A 48 -9.98 0.09 -2.98
C VAL A 48 -9.91 0.05 -1.45
N MET A 49 -11.05 0.17 -0.77
CA MET A 49 -11.11 0.10 0.70
C MET A 49 -10.62 -1.24 1.24
N ARG A 50 -11.00 -2.36 0.63
CA ARG A 50 -10.52 -3.70 1.03
C ARG A 50 -9.01 -3.85 0.85
N ALA A 51 -8.47 -3.43 -0.29
CA ALA A 51 -7.05 -3.53 -0.56
C ALA A 51 -6.22 -2.60 0.34
N ALA A 52 -6.71 -1.38 0.61
CA ALA A 52 -6.11 -0.47 1.58
C ALA A 52 -6.13 -1.04 3.01
N GLY A 53 -7.22 -1.74 3.37
CA GLY A 53 -7.32 -2.47 4.64
C GLY A 53 -6.26 -3.57 4.77
N LEU A 54 -5.99 -4.33 3.70
CA LEU A 54 -4.93 -5.35 3.71
C LEU A 54 -3.54 -4.73 3.87
N LEU A 55 -3.23 -3.63 3.18
CA LEU A 55 -1.98 -2.90 3.38
C LEU A 55 -1.87 -2.44 4.83
N ARG A 56 -2.92 -1.83 5.39
CA ARG A 56 -2.97 -1.39 6.79
C ARG A 56 -2.68 -2.53 7.77
N ASP A 57 -3.29 -3.69 7.58
CA ASP A 57 -3.11 -4.84 8.48
C ASP A 57 -1.66 -5.36 8.46
N CYS A 58 -0.98 -5.24 7.32
CA CYS A 58 0.39 -5.68 7.09
C CYS A 58 1.47 -4.65 7.48
N LEU A 59 1.07 -3.51 8.04
CA LEU A 59 1.98 -2.51 8.59
C LEU A 59 2.68 -3.00 9.86
N PRO A 60 3.87 -2.44 10.19
CA PRO A 60 4.49 -2.64 11.49
C PRO A 60 3.57 -2.20 12.63
N PHE A 61 3.72 -2.83 13.80
CA PHE A 61 2.86 -2.55 14.96
C PHE A 61 2.90 -1.08 15.39
N SER A 62 4.08 -0.43 15.34
CA SER A 62 4.26 0.99 15.67
C SER A 62 3.33 1.91 14.86
N PHE A 63 3.13 1.62 13.58
CA PHE A 63 2.24 2.40 12.72
C PHE A 63 0.76 2.04 12.93
N LYS A 64 0.44 0.80 13.31
CA LYS A 64 -0.95 0.38 13.58
C LYS A 64 -1.48 0.87 14.92
N ALA A 65 -0.61 0.97 15.92
CA ALA A 65 -0.97 1.31 17.29
C ALA A 65 -0.92 2.81 17.59
N ASP A 66 -0.48 3.64 16.64
CA ASP A 66 -0.35 5.09 16.84
C ASP A 66 -1.75 5.76 16.90
N PRO A 67 -2.13 6.35 18.06
CA PRO A 67 -3.39 7.04 18.24
C PRO A 67 -3.43 8.43 17.56
N ASN A 68 -2.47 8.79 16.72
CA ASN A 68 -2.55 9.94 15.82
C ASN A 68 -2.68 9.52 14.35
N ASN A 69 -2.71 8.22 14.09
CA ASN A 69 -2.70 7.65 12.74
C ASN A 69 -4.09 7.29 12.19
N TRP A 70 -5.07 8.17 12.40
CA TRP A 70 -6.49 7.85 12.22
C TRP A 70 -6.94 7.87 10.76
N ASN A 71 -6.26 8.65 9.91
CA ASN A 71 -6.73 8.90 8.56
C ASN A 71 -6.01 8.08 7.48
N THR A 72 -4.69 7.82 7.58
CA THR A 72 -3.93 7.13 6.51
C THR A 72 -2.63 6.45 7.01
N PRO A 73 -2.70 5.34 7.78
CA PRO A 73 -1.52 4.65 8.31
C PRO A 73 -0.53 4.14 7.27
N VAL A 74 -1.02 3.82 6.08
CA VAL A 74 -0.17 3.45 4.94
C VAL A 74 0.58 4.66 4.38
N ALA A 75 -0.03 5.86 4.36
CA ALA A 75 0.66 7.09 3.93
C ALA A 75 1.72 7.51 4.95
N GLN A 76 1.41 7.46 6.24
CA GLN A 76 2.41 7.78 7.27
C GLN A 76 3.60 6.82 7.23
N PHE A 77 3.34 5.52 7.02
CA PHE A 77 4.41 4.56 6.78
C PHE A 77 5.23 4.92 5.53
N ASN A 78 4.57 5.26 4.42
CA ASN A 78 5.25 5.69 3.19
C ASN A 78 6.17 6.89 3.39
N ASP A 79 5.69 7.90 4.12
CA ASP A 79 6.34 9.20 4.26
C ASP A 79 7.35 9.25 5.40
N ALA A 80 7.36 8.26 6.29
CA ALA A 80 8.33 8.17 7.36
C ALA A 80 9.76 8.21 6.80
N PRO A 81 10.67 9.04 7.35
CA PRO A 81 11.99 9.27 6.76
C PRO A 81 12.81 7.99 6.61
N GLU A 82 12.64 7.05 7.53
CA GLU A 82 13.30 5.75 7.56
C GLU A 82 12.73 4.72 6.57
N THR A 83 11.49 4.89 6.10
CA THR A 83 10.88 3.92 5.18
C THR A 83 11.59 3.94 3.85
N THR A 84 11.98 2.77 3.36
CA THR A 84 12.61 2.62 2.05
C THR A 84 11.63 2.13 1.00
N HIS A 85 12.00 2.23 -0.27
CA HIS A 85 11.25 1.62 -1.36
C HIS A 85 11.07 0.10 -1.14
N ALA A 86 12.12 -0.57 -0.65
CA ALA A 86 12.07 -2.00 -0.35
C ALA A 86 11.04 -2.32 0.74
N ASP A 87 10.86 -1.45 1.73
CA ASP A 87 9.85 -1.62 2.77
C ASP A 87 8.43 -1.53 2.21
N ILE A 88 8.20 -0.62 1.25
CA ILE A 88 6.93 -0.54 0.51
C ILE A 88 6.71 -1.80 -0.34
N MET A 89 7.74 -2.29 -1.03
CA MET A 89 7.62 -3.53 -1.81
C MET A 89 7.27 -4.73 -0.92
N ALA A 90 7.93 -4.84 0.24
CA ALA A 90 7.66 -5.87 1.22
C ALA A 90 6.26 -5.74 1.84
N LEU A 91 5.74 -4.51 2.03
CA LEU A 91 4.37 -4.28 2.47
C LEU A 91 3.36 -4.84 1.46
N TYR A 92 3.56 -4.55 0.17
CA TYR A 92 2.75 -5.10 -0.91
C TYR A 92 2.82 -6.62 -0.96
N ASP A 93 4.01 -7.22 -0.80
CA ASP A 93 4.16 -8.68 -0.78
C ASP A 93 3.38 -9.33 0.36
N ARG A 94 3.41 -8.74 1.57
CA ARG A 94 2.61 -9.23 2.71
C ARG A 94 1.11 -9.11 2.44
N ALA A 95 0.67 -8.00 1.86
CA ALA A 95 -0.75 -7.78 1.54
C ALA A 95 -1.25 -8.74 0.45
N ILE A 96 -0.44 -9.00 -0.58
CA ILE A 96 -0.73 -9.97 -1.65
C ILE A 96 -0.85 -11.38 -1.05
N ALA A 97 0.14 -11.81 -0.26
CA ALA A 97 0.09 -13.12 0.39
C ALA A 97 -1.16 -13.28 1.27
N LYS A 98 -1.52 -12.24 2.02
CA LYS A 98 -2.75 -12.24 2.84
C LYS A 98 -4.02 -12.29 1.98
N ALA A 99 -4.08 -11.57 0.86
CA ALA A 99 -5.19 -11.62 -0.09
C ALA A 99 -5.37 -13.01 -0.71
N GLU A 100 -4.27 -13.73 -0.96
CA GLU A 100 -4.27 -15.10 -1.49
C GLU A 100 -4.58 -16.16 -0.42
N GLY A 101 -4.83 -15.77 0.84
CA GLY A 101 -5.05 -16.70 1.95
C GLY A 101 -3.77 -17.43 2.39
N ARG A 102 -2.60 -16.97 1.96
CA ARG A 102 -1.29 -17.50 2.36
C ARG A 102 -0.85 -16.85 3.67
N SER A 103 -1.46 -17.28 4.77
CA SER A 103 -0.94 -16.96 6.10
C SER A 103 0.36 -17.71 6.32
N HIS A 104 1.45 -17.01 6.66
CA HIS A 104 2.60 -17.68 7.28
C HIS A 104 2.11 -18.30 8.58
N ALA A 105 2.23 -19.62 8.65
CA ALA A 105 2.12 -20.39 9.89
C ALA A 105 3.29 -20.07 10.82
#